data_AF-A0A847MJU1-F1
#
_entry.id   AF-A0A847MJU1-F1
#
_cell.length_a   1.000
_cell.length_b   1.000
_cell.length_c   1.000
_cell.angle_alpha   90.00
_cell.angle_beta   90.00
_cell.angle_gamma   90.00
#
_symmetry.space_group_name_H-M   'P 1'
#
loop_
_entity.id
_entity.type
_entity.pdbx_description
1 polymer ?
#
loop_
_entity_poly.entity_id
_entity_poly.type
_entity_poly.pdbx_seq_one_letter_code
_entity_poly.pdbx_strand_id
1 'polypeptide(L)'
;LKPNGVAYVSYNVYPGWKRLEIIRDMMLYHTREMSNHKPQERMAQGRAIVEFIRNLSHEQSGIRQMIDAPWEGLKNKADSYLVHEFLEPVNQPCYFLDFAEKLAAHDLTYLADAEPAVSFIQDLPEDKVKELIQASQSNQVMLEQYMDFLYFRQFRKSLIVHQSAAASIKRKLPIEVFDQLHYSVNSCVEEQQSVETVVAENQTTAHAGNVAVGQGTEAPALKQPGRRFIFNNNRPVTTYNDADYALLKSISELKGEVFDKKKLLKLASKKYDAPQLEQRLSNLLNRLSLSSFSEIWDQLPSESPIFEVEERPYMPELMRRFYQETGHLSNYRHNTVHFNIIQKEVIDLLDGEHDQAQLKARLLDALKEGRIRLFNNNNQPLPEERVDDALNSHLRQALELFRLNSLLYKKPV
;
A
#
# COMPACT_ATOMS: atom_id res chain seq x y z
N LEU A 1 24.05 10.85 12.45
CA LEU A 1 23.52 10.98 11.07
C LEU A 1 24.55 11.73 10.21
N LYS A 2 24.81 11.35 8.95
CA LYS A 2 25.67 12.17 8.05
C LYS A 2 25.01 13.55 7.81
N PRO A 3 25.73 14.62 7.39
CA PRO A 3 25.16 15.97 7.26
C PRO A 3 23.87 16.07 6.42
N ASN A 4 23.78 15.35 5.31
CA ASN A 4 22.58 15.25 4.46
C ASN A 4 21.91 13.87 4.57
N GLY A 5 22.20 13.13 5.64
CA GLY A 5 21.58 11.83 5.87
C GLY A 5 20.12 11.99 6.30
N VAL A 6 19.30 10.99 5.97
CA VAL A 6 17.93 10.83 6.47
C VAL A 6 17.91 9.58 7.35
N ALA A 7 17.35 9.68 8.55
CA ALA A 7 17.05 8.54 9.40
C ALA A 7 15.56 8.19 9.31
N TYR A 8 15.24 6.90 9.39
CA TYR A 8 13.89 6.38 9.43
C TYR A 8 13.65 5.80 10.83
N VAL A 9 12.55 6.21 11.47
CA VAL A 9 12.12 5.67 12.76
C VAL A 9 10.63 5.40 12.72
N SER A 10 10.23 4.16 12.99
CA SER A 10 8.84 3.76 13.06
C SER A 10 8.43 3.42 14.49
N TYR A 11 7.27 3.88 14.92
CA TYR A 11 6.83 3.78 16.31
C TYR A 11 5.31 3.90 16.43
N ASN A 12 4.77 3.28 17.48
CA ASN A 12 3.37 3.41 17.88
C ASN A 12 3.10 4.84 18.39
N VAL A 13 1.92 5.39 18.09
CA VAL A 13 1.54 6.74 18.48
C VAL A 13 0.15 6.83 19.09
N TYR A 14 -0.04 7.87 19.91
CA TYR A 14 -1.34 8.22 20.47
C TYR A 14 -2.09 9.24 19.59
N PRO A 15 -3.43 9.21 19.58
CA PRO A 15 -4.29 8.40 20.45
C PRO A 15 -4.57 6.96 19.97
N GLY A 16 -4.25 6.60 18.72
CA GLY A 16 -4.69 5.33 18.12
C GLY A 16 -4.24 4.09 18.88
N TRP A 17 -3.05 4.12 19.49
CA TRP A 17 -2.56 3.00 20.30
C TRP A 17 -3.30 2.81 21.64
N LYS A 18 -4.06 3.79 22.14
CA LYS A 18 -4.70 3.71 23.47
C LYS A 18 -5.63 2.52 23.65
N ARG A 19 -6.32 2.09 22.60
CA ARG A 19 -7.19 0.88 22.69
C ARG A 19 -6.40 -0.41 22.76
N LEU A 20 -5.25 -0.45 22.09
CA LEU A 20 -4.37 -1.62 22.10
C LEU A 20 -3.58 -1.71 23.40
N GLU A 21 -3.29 -0.58 24.04
CA GLU A 21 -2.75 -0.51 25.40
C GLU A 21 -3.67 -1.21 26.41
N ILE A 22 -4.99 -0.99 26.33
CA ILE A 22 -5.97 -1.68 27.19
C ILE A 22 -5.91 -3.21 27.01
N ILE A 23 -5.86 -3.70 25.77
CA ILE A 23 -5.73 -5.13 25.46
C ILE A 23 -4.40 -5.68 25.98
N ARG A 24 -3.31 -4.92 25.75
CA ARG A 24 -1.96 -5.25 26.19
C ARG A 24 -1.89 -5.40 27.70
N ASP A 25 -2.45 -4.46 28.45
CA ASP A 25 -2.46 -4.48 29.91
C ASP A 25 -3.20 -5.70 30.45
N MET A 26 -4.35 -6.07 29.85
CA MET A 26 -5.06 -7.31 30.20
C MET A 26 -4.20 -8.56 29.99
N MET A 27 -3.53 -8.65 28.84
CA MET A 27 -2.68 -9.79 28.50
C MET A 27 -1.47 -9.88 29.43
N LEU A 28 -0.76 -8.77 29.66
CA LEU A 28 0.41 -8.73 30.54
C LEU A 28 0.01 -9.03 31.98
N TYR A 29 -1.10 -8.49 32.47
CA TYR A 29 -1.58 -8.75 33.81
C TYR A 29 -1.91 -10.24 34.01
N HIS A 30 -2.65 -10.86 33.09
CA HIS A 30 -3.01 -12.28 33.18
C HIS A 30 -1.79 -13.21 33.09
N THR A 31 -0.78 -12.82 32.31
CA THR A 31 0.41 -13.65 32.03
C THR A 31 1.63 -13.30 32.90
N ARG A 32 1.48 -12.44 33.92
CA ARG A 32 2.60 -11.89 34.70
C ARG A 32 3.47 -12.95 35.41
N GLU A 33 2.84 -14.02 35.90
CA GLU A 33 3.55 -15.14 36.58
C GLU A 33 4.05 -16.21 35.59
N MET A 34 3.85 -15.99 34.28
CA MET A 34 4.22 -16.94 33.24
C MET A 34 5.56 -16.60 32.57
N SER A 35 6.40 -15.77 33.17
CA SER A 35 7.69 -15.35 32.59
C SER A 35 8.61 -16.52 32.21
N ASN A 36 8.54 -17.63 32.94
CA ASN A 36 9.32 -18.85 32.68
C ASN A 36 8.71 -19.79 31.63
N HIS A 37 7.53 -19.48 31.09
CA HIS A 37 6.84 -20.30 30.08
C HIS A 37 7.28 -19.91 28.66
N LYS A 38 6.98 -20.77 27.69
CA LYS A 38 7.26 -20.46 26.28
C LYS A 38 6.42 -19.26 25.82
N PRO A 39 6.94 -18.38 24.95
CA PRO A 39 6.19 -17.23 24.44
C PRO A 39 4.82 -17.59 23.84
N GLN A 40 4.73 -18.74 23.18
CA GLN A 40 3.50 -19.26 22.57
C GLN A 40 2.43 -19.60 23.62
N GLU A 41 2.83 -20.19 24.76
CA GLU A 41 1.92 -20.53 25.86
C GLU A 41 1.41 -19.26 26.54
N ARG A 42 2.30 -18.29 26.76
CA ARG A 42 1.93 -16.95 27.26
C ARG A 42 0.96 -16.27 26.31
N MET A 43 1.20 -16.33 25.01
CA MET A 43 0.35 -15.74 23.99
C MET A 43 -1.04 -16.40 23.93
N ALA A 44 -1.10 -17.73 23.99
CA ALA A 44 -2.37 -18.46 24.06
C ALA A 44 -3.20 -18.04 25.28
N GLN A 45 -2.58 -17.90 26.46
CA GLN A 45 -3.26 -17.39 27.65
C GLN A 45 -3.66 -15.92 27.51
N GLY A 46 -2.83 -15.09 26.86
CA GLY A 46 -3.17 -13.71 26.50
C GLY A 46 -4.42 -13.60 25.63
N ARG A 47 -4.57 -14.47 24.61
CA ARG A 47 -5.81 -14.54 23.81
C ARG A 47 -7.00 -14.96 24.67
N ALA A 48 -6.82 -16.01 25.46
CA ALA A 48 -7.89 -16.57 26.26
C ALA A 48 -8.49 -15.55 27.23
N ILE A 49 -7.66 -14.71 27.88
CA ILE A 49 -8.19 -13.68 28.79
C ILE A 49 -8.97 -12.60 28.05
N VAL A 50 -8.52 -12.15 26.87
CA VAL A 50 -9.23 -11.12 26.09
C VAL A 50 -10.60 -11.66 25.64
N GLU A 51 -10.66 -12.90 25.15
CA GLU A 51 -11.91 -13.56 24.78
C GLU A 51 -12.83 -13.80 25.98
N PHE A 52 -12.27 -14.22 27.12
CA PHE A 52 -13.02 -14.43 28.35
C PHE A 52 -13.69 -13.14 28.83
N ILE A 53 -12.94 -12.04 28.93
CA ILE A 53 -13.48 -10.73 29.34
C ILE A 53 -14.51 -10.25 28.31
N ARG A 54 -14.24 -10.40 27.02
CA ARG A 54 -15.17 -10.04 25.95
C ARG A 54 -16.48 -10.82 26.03
N ASN A 55 -16.45 -12.11 26.36
CA ASN A 55 -17.64 -12.96 26.42
C ASN A 55 -18.48 -12.72 27.69
N LEU A 56 -17.87 -12.33 28.80
CA LEU A 56 -18.59 -12.00 30.04
C LEU A 56 -19.15 -10.58 30.06
N SER A 57 -18.56 -9.67 29.29
CA SER A 57 -18.97 -8.26 29.27
C SER A 57 -20.26 -8.06 28.49
N HIS A 58 -21.15 -7.19 29.01
CA HIS A 58 -22.34 -6.76 28.29
C HIS A 58 -21.96 -6.05 26.98
N GLU A 59 -22.65 -6.32 25.87
CA GLU A 59 -22.28 -5.85 24.52
C GLU A 59 -22.18 -4.31 24.41
N GLN A 60 -23.02 -3.58 25.15
CA GLN A 60 -23.02 -2.12 25.15
C GLN A 60 -22.06 -1.49 26.17
N SER A 61 -21.29 -2.30 26.91
CA SER A 61 -20.32 -1.80 27.89
C SER A 61 -19.15 -1.07 27.21
N GLY A 62 -18.56 -0.10 27.93
CA GLY A 62 -17.40 0.63 27.43
C GLY A 62 -16.21 -0.29 27.08
N ILE A 63 -16.01 -1.38 27.83
CA ILE A 63 -14.94 -2.34 27.56
C ILE A 63 -15.15 -3.10 26.24
N ARG A 64 -16.39 -3.49 25.90
CA ARG A 64 -16.71 -4.08 24.59
C ARG A 64 -16.44 -3.11 23.45
N GLN A 65 -16.84 -1.85 23.59
CA GLN A 65 -16.57 -0.82 22.58
C GLN A 65 -15.07 -0.58 22.34
N MET A 66 -14.24 -0.74 23.38
CA MET A 66 -12.79 -0.56 23.28
C MET A 66 -12.08 -1.80 22.71
N ILE A 67 -12.55 -3.01 22.98
CA ILE A 67 -11.90 -4.27 22.57
C ILE A 67 -12.37 -4.75 21.20
N ASP A 68 -13.67 -4.70 20.90
CA ASP A 68 -14.25 -5.48 19.78
C ASP A 68 -13.59 -5.16 18.44
N ALA A 69 -13.57 -3.87 18.06
CA ALA A 69 -13.00 -3.44 16.78
C ALA A 69 -11.50 -3.81 16.62
N PRO A 70 -10.59 -3.47 17.55
CA PRO A 70 -9.19 -3.89 17.43
C PRO A 70 -9.00 -5.40 17.52
N TRP A 71 -9.73 -6.10 18.40
CA TRP A 71 -9.57 -7.53 18.60
C TRP A 71 -9.94 -8.35 17.37
N GLU A 72 -11.01 -7.99 16.67
CA GLU A 72 -11.41 -8.65 15.42
C GLU A 72 -10.32 -8.60 14.35
N GLY A 73 -9.55 -7.50 14.27
CA GLY A 73 -8.41 -7.36 13.37
C GLY A 73 -7.16 -8.15 13.79
N LEU A 74 -7.06 -8.54 15.07
CA LEU A 74 -5.86 -9.12 15.67
C LEU A 74 -5.98 -10.63 15.95
N LYS A 75 -7.18 -11.13 16.23
CA LYS A 75 -7.39 -12.51 16.68
C LYS A 75 -6.93 -13.59 15.68
N ASN A 76 -6.79 -13.25 14.40
CA ASN A 76 -6.29 -14.19 13.38
C ASN A 76 -4.86 -13.88 12.91
N LYS A 77 -4.17 -12.92 13.53
CA LYS A 77 -2.76 -12.65 13.24
C LYS A 77 -1.88 -13.77 13.78
N ALA A 78 -0.71 -13.94 13.14
CA ALA A 78 0.28 -14.92 13.57
C ALA A 78 0.78 -14.60 14.99
N ASP A 79 1.09 -15.65 15.76
CA ASP A 79 1.54 -15.49 17.14
C ASP A 79 2.83 -14.68 17.26
N SER A 80 3.74 -14.78 16.28
CA SER A 80 4.94 -13.94 16.24
C SER A 80 4.62 -12.45 16.27
N TYR A 81 3.67 -12.00 15.45
CA TYR A 81 3.23 -10.61 15.42
C TYR A 81 2.65 -10.16 16.76
N LEU A 82 1.76 -10.96 17.36
CA LEU A 82 1.11 -10.60 18.61
C LEU A 82 2.06 -10.63 19.81
N VAL A 83 3.04 -11.53 19.81
CA VAL A 83 4.11 -11.55 20.82
C VAL A 83 4.90 -10.24 20.75
N HIS A 84 5.32 -9.81 19.55
CA HIS A 84 6.02 -8.52 19.39
C HIS A 84 5.14 -7.34 19.78
N GLU A 85 3.87 -7.32 19.40
CA GLU A 85 3.01 -6.18 19.67
C GLU A 85 2.61 -6.06 21.16
N PHE A 86 2.20 -7.18 21.78
CA PHE A 86 1.56 -7.19 23.09
C PHE A 86 2.44 -7.72 24.22
N LEU A 87 3.43 -8.56 23.94
CA LEU A 87 4.26 -9.19 24.96
C LEU A 87 5.71 -8.68 24.97
N GLU A 88 6.10 -7.85 24.00
CA GLU A 88 7.42 -7.23 23.97
C GLU A 88 7.63 -6.34 25.20
N PRO A 89 8.74 -6.45 25.95
CA PRO A 89 8.94 -5.69 27.19
C PRO A 89 8.90 -4.16 27.01
N VAL A 90 9.30 -3.68 25.83
CA VAL A 90 9.41 -2.25 25.53
C VAL A 90 8.54 -1.91 24.32
N ASN A 91 7.31 -1.48 24.58
CA ASN A 91 6.45 -0.82 23.60
C ASN A 91 5.97 0.49 24.25
N GLN A 92 6.57 1.61 23.88
CA GLN A 92 6.33 2.93 24.47
C GLN A 92 5.79 3.89 23.40
N PRO A 93 4.48 3.83 23.11
CA PRO A 93 3.85 4.82 22.26
C PRO A 93 3.98 6.21 22.87
N CYS A 94 4.01 7.22 22.03
CA CYS A 94 4.03 8.62 22.46
C CYS A 94 3.16 9.48 21.54
N TYR A 95 2.86 10.71 21.97
CA TYR A 95 2.33 11.70 21.04
C TYR A 95 3.44 12.11 20.07
N PHE A 96 3.04 12.49 18.85
CA PHE A 96 3.98 12.96 17.84
C PHE A 96 4.71 14.24 18.29
N LEU A 97 4.05 15.10 19.07
CA LEU A 97 4.70 16.26 19.69
C LEU A 97 5.85 15.84 20.62
N ASP A 98 5.62 14.88 21.53
CA ASP A 98 6.66 14.37 22.44
C ASP A 98 7.85 13.78 21.67
N PHE A 99 7.55 13.10 20.56
CA PHE A 99 8.59 12.57 19.67
C PHE A 99 9.41 13.70 19.04
N ALA A 100 8.76 14.74 18.51
CA ALA A 100 9.44 15.90 17.92
C ALA A 100 10.31 16.65 18.96
N GLU A 101 9.84 16.76 20.20
CA GLU A 101 10.63 17.35 21.30
C GLU A 101 11.88 16.52 21.62
N LYS A 102 11.76 15.18 21.64
CA LYS A 102 12.91 14.27 21.80
C LYS A 102 13.92 14.44 20.66
N LEU A 103 13.46 14.63 19.42
CA LEU A 103 14.37 14.91 18.30
C LEU A 103 15.14 16.21 18.49
N ALA A 104 14.43 17.28 18.88
CA ALA A 104 15.04 18.60 19.07
C ALA A 104 16.13 18.58 20.15
N ALA A 105 15.97 17.78 21.21
CA ALA A 105 16.97 17.58 22.26
C ALA A 105 18.28 16.92 21.76
N HIS A 106 18.28 16.36 20.54
CA HIS A 106 19.41 15.71 19.90
C HIS A 106 19.86 16.41 18.60
N ASP A 107 19.53 17.69 18.40
CA ASP A 107 19.82 18.45 17.18
C ASP A 107 19.24 17.79 15.90
N LEU A 108 18.11 17.10 16.05
CA LEU A 108 17.37 16.46 14.97
C LEU A 108 16.02 17.13 14.77
N THR A 109 15.50 17.05 13.54
CA THR A 109 14.19 17.58 13.20
C THR A 109 13.42 16.62 12.30
N TYR A 110 12.10 16.72 12.38
CA TYR A 110 11.19 15.93 11.57
C TYR A 110 11.13 16.44 10.13
N LEU A 111 11.42 15.57 9.16
CA LEU A 111 11.32 15.87 7.74
C LEU A 111 9.92 15.66 7.21
N ALA A 112 9.37 14.44 7.30
CA ALA A 112 8.05 14.04 6.83
C ALA A 112 7.77 12.61 7.30
N ASP A 113 6.56 12.09 7.06
CA ASP A 113 6.32 10.65 7.17
C ASP A 113 6.76 9.97 5.86
N ALA A 114 7.19 8.72 5.96
CA ALA A 114 7.57 7.90 4.82
C ALA A 114 6.35 7.56 3.93
N GLU A 115 5.13 7.77 4.42
CA GLU A 115 3.91 7.75 3.62
C GLU A 115 3.41 9.17 3.32
N PRO A 116 3.50 9.69 2.09
CA PRO A 116 3.05 11.05 1.78
C PRO A 116 1.60 11.33 2.16
N ALA A 117 0.68 10.37 1.98
CA ALA A 117 -0.73 10.52 2.34
C ALA A 117 -0.98 10.75 3.84
N VAL A 118 0.02 10.49 4.68
CA VAL A 118 -0.02 10.77 6.12
C VAL A 118 0.25 12.24 6.41
N SER A 119 1.19 12.85 5.68
CA SER A 119 1.63 14.23 5.90
C SER A 119 0.87 15.26 5.06
N PHE A 120 0.24 14.85 3.96
CA PHE A 120 -0.46 15.74 3.04
C PHE A 120 -1.97 15.51 3.03
N ILE A 121 -2.72 16.54 3.43
CA ILE A 121 -4.19 16.49 3.48
C ILE A 121 -4.75 16.62 2.05
N GLN A 122 -5.31 15.54 1.51
CA GLN A 122 -5.96 15.54 0.20
C GLN A 122 -7.49 15.41 0.29
N ASP A 123 -8.01 14.84 1.39
CA ASP A 123 -9.40 14.42 1.50
C ASP A 123 -10.30 15.42 2.25
N LEU A 124 -9.72 16.51 2.78
CA LEU A 124 -10.50 17.57 3.45
C LEU A 124 -10.79 18.74 2.50
N PRO A 125 -11.99 19.34 2.61
CA PRO A 125 -12.30 20.60 1.95
C PRO A 125 -11.28 21.71 2.26
N GLU A 126 -11.02 22.60 1.29
CA GLU A 126 -9.97 23.61 1.39
C GLU A 126 -10.16 24.57 2.59
N ASP A 127 -11.41 24.89 2.93
CA ASP A 127 -11.76 25.69 4.11
C ASP A 127 -11.38 24.98 5.41
N LYS A 128 -11.60 23.65 5.50
CA LYS A 128 -11.20 22.84 6.67
C LYS A 128 -9.70 22.67 6.79
N VAL A 129 -9.00 22.56 5.67
CA VAL A 129 -7.53 22.60 5.66
C VAL A 129 -7.02 23.94 6.19
N LYS A 130 -7.62 25.06 5.80
CA LYS A 130 -7.26 26.40 6.30
C LYS A 130 -7.52 26.54 7.79
N GLU A 131 -8.67 26.07 8.29
CA GLU A 131 -9.01 26.04 9.72
C GLU A 131 -7.95 25.26 10.52
N LEU A 132 -7.56 24.07 10.06
CA LEU A 132 -6.52 23.25 10.70
C LEU A 132 -5.15 23.94 10.72
N ILE A 133 -4.73 24.54 9.61
CA ILE A 133 -3.46 25.28 9.52
C ILE A 133 -3.46 26.46 10.51
N GLN A 134 -4.57 27.20 10.59
CA GLN A 134 -4.73 28.31 11.51
C GLN A 134 -4.70 27.85 12.97
N ALA A 135 -5.45 26.79 13.32
CA ALA A 135 -5.46 26.21 14.66
C ALA A 135 -4.07 25.71 15.10
N SER A 136 -3.27 25.27 14.13
CA SER A 136 -1.90 24.80 14.33
C SER A 136 -0.87 25.93 14.33
N GLN A 137 -1.30 27.19 14.21
CA GLN A 137 -0.44 28.38 14.15
C GLN A 137 0.65 28.27 13.06
N SER A 138 0.34 27.62 11.93
CA SER A 138 1.30 27.30 10.87
C SER A 138 2.52 26.46 11.33
N ASN A 139 2.43 25.78 12.47
CA ASN A 139 3.45 24.85 12.96
C ASN A 139 3.14 23.43 12.44
N GLN A 140 4.08 22.86 11.69
CA GLN A 140 3.91 21.53 11.09
C GLN A 140 3.71 20.43 12.12
N VAL A 141 4.45 20.46 13.24
CA VAL A 141 4.36 19.41 14.26
C VAL A 141 2.98 19.44 14.93
N MET A 142 2.46 20.64 15.24
CA MET A 142 1.11 20.79 15.78
C MET A 142 0.04 20.34 14.77
N LEU A 143 0.18 20.73 13.50
CA LEU A 143 -0.73 20.32 12.44
C LEU A 143 -0.83 18.80 12.34
N GLU A 144 0.31 18.13 12.27
CA GLU A 144 0.34 16.68 12.19
C GLU A 144 -0.09 15.98 13.47
N GLN A 145 0.10 16.59 14.65
CA GLN A 145 -0.47 16.07 15.89
C GLN A 145 -2.01 16.18 15.91
N TYR A 146 -2.59 17.26 15.38
CA TYR A 146 -4.05 17.36 15.21
C TYR A 146 -4.59 16.36 14.20
N MET A 147 -3.84 16.12 13.13
CA MET A 147 -4.14 15.05 12.19
C MET A 147 -4.12 13.67 12.87
N ASP A 148 -3.21 13.42 13.81
CA ASP A 148 -3.20 12.15 14.57
C ASP A 148 -4.46 11.96 15.41
N PHE A 149 -4.97 13.05 16.00
CA PHE A 149 -6.24 13.03 16.70
C PHE A 149 -7.41 12.79 15.72
N LEU A 150 -7.45 13.53 14.61
CA LEU A 150 -8.54 13.47 13.63
C LEU A 150 -8.66 12.08 12.98
N TYR A 151 -7.53 11.48 12.61
CA TYR A 151 -7.48 10.19 11.93
C TYR A 151 -7.23 9.01 12.87
N PHE A 152 -7.24 9.25 14.19
CA PHE A 152 -7.00 8.24 15.23
C PHE A 152 -5.75 7.40 14.94
N ARG A 153 -4.64 8.08 14.61
CA ARG A 153 -3.43 7.43 14.10
C ARG A 153 -2.81 6.55 15.17
N GLN A 154 -2.46 5.33 14.77
CA GLN A 154 -1.88 4.31 15.63
C GLN A 154 -0.37 4.13 15.44
N PHE A 155 0.16 4.44 14.26
CA PHE A 155 1.55 4.19 13.88
C PHE A 155 2.10 5.30 12.98
N ARG A 156 3.38 5.62 13.14
CA ARG A 156 4.11 6.58 12.29
C ARG A 156 5.40 5.98 11.76
N LYS A 157 5.84 6.49 10.62
CA LYS A 157 7.10 6.14 9.96
C LYS A 157 7.85 7.43 9.64
N SER A 158 8.44 8.03 10.66
CA SER A 158 9.03 9.37 10.55
C SER A 158 10.41 9.34 9.89
N LEU A 159 10.58 10.22 8.90
CA LEU A 159 11.87 10.60 8.33
C LEU A 159 12.43 11.78 9.12
N ILE A 160 13.71 11.69 9.48
CA ILE A 160 14.40 12.60 10.40
C ILE A 160 15.68 13.09 9.74
N VAL A 161 15.97 14.37 9.88
CA VAL A 161 17.21 15.01 9.40
C VAL A 161 17.85 15.84 10.50
N HIS A 162 19.04 16.35 10.26
CA HIS A 162 19.68 17.32 11.16
C HIS A 162 18.86 18.60 11.28
N GLN A 163 18.80 19.19 12.48
CA GLN A 163 18.12 20.45 12.74
C GLN A 163 18.67 21.61 11.87
N SER A 164 19.95 21.55 11.47
CA SER A 164 20.55 22.52 10.54
C SER A 164 19.86 22.56 9.17
N ALA A 165 19.16 21.48 8.77
CA ALA A 165 18.40 21.43 7.52
C ALA A 165 16.99 22.02 7.65
N ALA A 166 16.51 22.35 8.86
CA ALA A 166 15.12 22.74 9.12
C ALA A 166 14.64 23.92 8.25
N ALA A 167 15.48 24.95 8.10
CA ALA A 167 15.16 26.14 7.30
C ALA A 167 15.01 25.85 5.79
N SER A 168 15.58 24.75 5.31
CA SER A 168 15.51 24.33 3.91
C SER A 168 14.29 23.46 3.60
N ILE A 169 13.55 23.00 4.62
CA ILE A 169 12.40 22.11 4.43
C ILE A 169 11.21 22.90 3.88
N LYS A 170 10.74 22.52 2.70
CA LYS A 170 9.58 23.12 2.05
C LYS A 170 8.33 22.28 2.31
N ARG A 171 7.38 22.82 3.09
CA ARG A 171 6.08 22.17 3.38
C ARG A 171 5.03 22.39 2.30
N LYS A 172 5.16 23.49 1.55
CA LYS A 172 4.38 23.74 0.33
C LYS A 172 5.25 23.38 -0.87
N LEU A 173 4.90 22.30 -1.55
CA LEU A 173 5.65 21.79 -2.69
C LEU A 173 5.26 22.55 -3.96
N PRO A 174 6.24 23.06 -4.73
CA PRO A 174 6.00 23.51 -6.10
C PRO A 174 5.52 22.34 -6.95
N ILE A 175 4.65 22.60 -7.92
CA ILE A 175 4.10 21.53 -8.75
C ILE A 175 5.17 20.93 -9.68
N GLU A 176 6.17 21.73 -10.02
CA GLU A 176 7.29 21.39 -10.89
C GLU A 176 8.20 20.30 -10.29
N VAL A 177 8.11 20.05 -8.97
CA VAL A 177 8.81 18.93 -8.34
C VAL A 177 8.31 17.59 -8.89
N PHE A 178 6.99 17.49 -9.10
CA PHE A 178 6.36 16.27 -9.62
C PHE A 178 6.70 16.01 -11.09
N ASP A 179 7.11 17.03 -11.83
CA ASP A 179 7.49 16.88 -13.24
C ASP A 179 8.81 16.14 -13.43
N GLN A 180 9.64 16.05 -12.38
CA GLN A 180 10.99 15.48 -12.42
C GLN A 180 11.04 14.03 -11.92
N LEU A 181 9.92 13.52 -11.40
CA LEU A 181 9.82 12.18 -10.83
C LEU A 181 9.42 11.15 -11.88
N HIS A 182 9.71 9.89 -11.59
CA HIS A 182 9.15 8.74 -12.28
C HIS A 182 8.05 8.11 -11.43
N TYR A 183 7.11 7.48 -12.10
CA TYR A 183 5.87 6.99 -11.52
C TYR A 183 5.65 5.53 -11.89
N SER A 184 5.11 4.76 -10.96
CA SER A 184 4.47 3.48 -11.27
C SER A 184 3.14 3.35 -10.53
N VAL A 185 2.19 2.69 -11.20
CA VAL A 185 0.88 2.37 -10.64
C VAL A 185 0.70 0.86 -10.75
N ASN A 186 0.40 0.17 -9.65
CA ASN A 186 0.33 -1.29 -9.64
C ASN A 186 -0.75 -1.82 -10.59
N SER A 187 -1.93 -1.19 -10.56
CA SER A 187 -3.00 -1.44 -11.52
C SER A 187 -3.83 -0.18 -11.73
N CYS A 188 -4.29 0.04 -12.95
CA CYS A 188 -5.26 1.07 -13.30
C CYS A 188 -6.14 0.48 -14.40
N VAL A 189 -7.41 0.21 -14.08
CA VAL A 189 -8.34 -0.43 -15.00
C VAL A 189 -9.58 0.44 -15.13
N GLU A 190 -10.00 0.68 -16.37
CA GLU A 190 -11.26 1.37 -16.66
C GLU A 190 -12.45 0.43 -16.40
N GLU A 191 -13.41 0.89 -15.61
CA GLU A 191 -14.68 0.18 -15.45
C GLU A 191 -15.56 0.39 -16.68
N GLN A 192 -16.06 -0.70 -17.27
CA GLN A 192 -16.89 -0.64 -18.47
C GLN A 192 -18.33 -0.12 -18.21
N GLN A 193 -18.74 0.03 -16.95
CA GLN A 193 -20.05 0.56 -16.56
C GLN A 193 -19.92 2.03 -16.18
N SER A 194 -20.63 2.91 -16.89
CA SER A 194 -20.73 4.32 -16.53
C SER A 194 -21.51 4.48 -15.23
N VAL A 195 -20.99 5.27 -14.29
CA VAL A 195 -21.71 5.61 -13.06
C VAL A 195 -22.51 6.89 -13.30
N GLU A 196 -23.84 6.82 -13.22
CA GLU A 196 -24.67 8.02 -13.15
C GLU A 196 -24.49 8.66 -11.77
N THR A 197 -23.98 9.89 -11.72
CA THR A 197 -23.86 10.64 -10.47
C THR A 197 -24.17 12.11 -10.72
N VAL A 198 -24.92 12.72 -9.81
CA VAL A 198 -25.24 14.15 -9.83
C VAL A 198 -24.06 14.90 -9.24
N VAL A 199 -23.41 15.76 -10.04
CA VAL A 199 -22.21 16.48 -9.63
C VAL A 199 -22.36 17.99 -9.89
N ALA A 200 -21.88 18.80 -8.94
CA ALA A 200 -21.87 20.26 -9.05
C ALA A 200 -20.86 20.74 -10.12
N GLU A 201 -21.19 21.80 -10.86
CA GLU A 201 -20.41 22.39 -11.97
C GLU A 201 -18.91 22.65 -11.67
N ASN A 202 -18.53 22.76 -10.39
CA ASN A 202 -17.15 23.04 -10.00
C ASN A 202 -16.24 21.80 -9.90
N GLN A 203 -16.76 20.56 -10.02
CA GLN A 203 -15.93 19.34 -9.99
C GLN A 203 -15.38 19.00 -11.38
N THR A 204 -14.43 19.79 -11.86
CA THR A 204 -13.85 19.70 -13.22
C THR A 204 -12.54 18.89 -13.30
N THR A 205 -12.19 18.17 -12.23
CA THR A 205 -10.94 17.40 -12.12
C THR A 205 -11.18 15.97 -11.62
N ALA A 206 -10.32 15.02 -11.99
CA ALA A 206 -10.42 13.63 -11.53
C ALA A 206 -10.32 13.52 -10.00
N HIS A 207 -11.32 12.95 -9.34
CA HIS A 207 -11.33 12.82 -7.88
C HIS A 207 -10.88 11.43 -7.44
N ALA A 208 -9.88 11.37 -6.57
CA ALA A 208 -9.45 10.16 -5.89
C ALA A 208 -10.44 9.83 -4.74
N GLY A 209 -10.96 8.60 -4.72
CA GLY A 209 -11.93 8.14 -3.72
C GLY A 209 -13.38 8.04 -4.24
N ASN A 210 -14.30 7.64 -3.36
CA ASN A 210 -15.71 7.63 -3.69
C ASN A 210 -16.23 9.07 -3.75
N VAL A 211 -16.71 9.51 -4.90
CA VAL A 211 -17.37 10.82 -5.04
C VAL A 211 -18.63 10.80 -4.16
N ALA A 212 -18.61 11.54 -3.05
CA ALA A 212 -19.80 11.73 -2.22
C ALA A 212 -20.83 12.56 -3.00
N VAL A 213 -22.06 12.05 -3.06
CA VAL A 213 -23.21 12.77 -3.63
C VAL A 213 -23.40 14.05 -2.83
N GLY A 214 -23.24 15.20 -3.47
CA GLY A 214 -23.52 16.49 -2.84
C GLY A 214 -25.00 16.58 -2.48
N GLN A 215 -25.34 16.39 -1.21
CA GLN A 215 -26.62 16.84 -0.69
C GLN A 215 -26.49 18.35 -0.40
N GLY A 216 -27.03 19.17 -1.31
CA GLY A 216 -27.24 20.59 -1.07
C GLY A 216 -26.19 21.53 -1.64
N THR A 217 -26.28 21.84 -2.93
CA THR A 217 -25.88 23.15 -3.48
C THR A 217 -26.79 23.46 -4.67
N GLU A 218 -27.37 24.66 -4.70
CA GLU A 218 -28.27 25.19 -5.75
C GLU A 218 -27.56 25.45 -7.11
N ALA A 219 -26.44 24.77 -7.40
CA ALA A 219 -25.77 24.84 -8.70
C ALA A 219 -26.47 23.91 -9.72
N PRO A 220 -26.55 24.28 -11.01
CA PRO A 220 -27.09 23.40 -12.04
C PRO A 220 -26.28 22.10 -12.06
N ALA A 221 -26.92 20.96 -11.81
CA ALA A 221 -26.24 19.67 -11.85
C ALA A 221 -26.12 19.17 -13.30
N LEU A 222 -24.89 18.90 -13.75
CA LEU A 222 -24.63 18.22 -15.01
C LEU A 222 -24.92 16.72 -14.84
N LYS A 223 -25.91 16.19 -15.56
CA LYS A 223 -26.08 14.74 -15.76
C LYS A 223 -25.11 14.27 -16.83
N GLN A 224 -23.83 14.12 -16.51
CA GLN A 224 -22.87 13.44 -17.39
C GLN A 224 -22.46 12.11 -16.78
N PRO A 225 -22.42 11.01 -17.55
CA PRO A 225 -21.93 9.73 -17.05
C PRO A 225 -20.45 9.87 -16.65
N GLY A 226 -20.13 9.55 -15.40
CA GLY A 226 -18.76 9.57 -14.90
C GLY A 226 -17.96 8.42 -15.50
N ARG A 227 -16.72 8.70 -15.92
CA ARG A 227 -15.76 7.68 -16.38
C ARG A 227 -14.88 7.28 -15.20
N ARG A 228 -14.88 5.99 -14.86
CA ARG A 228 -14.33 5.49 -13.60
C ARG A 228 -13.17 4.53 -13.85
N PHE A 229 -12.08 4.74 -13.10
CA PHE A 229 -10.89 3.91 -13.11
C PHE A 229 -10.65 3.36 -11.71
N ILE A 230 -10.31 2.08 -11.61
CA ILE A 230 -9.93 1.44 -10.36
C ILE A 230 -8.41 1.33 -10.30
N PHE A 231 -7.83 2.09 -9.39
CA PHE A 231 -6.41 2.07 -9.07
C PHE A 231 -6.13 1.05 -7.96
N ASN A 232 -5.00 0.35 -8.08
CA ASN A 232 -4.48 -0.56 -7.06
C ASN A 232 -5.55 -1.54 -6.55
N ASN A 233 -6.41 -2.01 -7.46
CA ASN A 233 -7.51 -2.95 -7.30
C ASN A 233 -8.74 -2.50 -6.49
N ASN A 234 -8.68 -1.39 -5.73
CA ASN A 234 -9.81 -1.00 -4.88
C ASN A 234 -10.02 0.51 -4.70
N ARG A 235 -9.23 1.36 -5.39
CA ARG A 235 -9.32 2.80 -5.23
C ARG A 235 -9.93 3.45 -6.47
N PRO A 236 -11.20 3.86 -6.43
CA PRO A 236 -11.82 4.49 -7.58
C PRO A 236 -11.31 5.90 -7.80
N VAL A 237 -11.18 6.26 -9.06
CA VAL A 237 -10.96 7.61 -9.56
C VAL A 237 -12.00 7.89 -10.62
N THR A 238 -12.84 8.90 -10.43
CA THR A 238 -13.88 9.28 -11.39
C THR A 238 -13.53 10.61 -12.04
N THR A 239 -13.70 10.71 -13.35
CA THR A 239 -13.57 11.95 -14.10
C THR A 239 -14.76 12.18 -15.03
N TYR A 240 -15.11 13.46 -15.18
CA TYR A 240 -16.09 13.96 -16.14
C TYR A 240 -15.41 14.73 -17.28
N ASN A 241 -14.12 15.05 -17.16
CA ASN A 241 -13.38 15.84 -18.12
C ASN A 241 -12.61 14.96 -19.13
N ASP A 242 -12.65 15.33 -20.41
CA ASP A 242 -12.03 14.56 -21.50
C ASP A 242 -10.50 14.52 -21.45
N ALA A 243 -9.86 15.61 -21.02
CA ALA A 243 -8.41 15.66 -20.87
C ALA A 243 -7.95 14.73 -19.74
N ASP A 244 -8.64 14.79 -18.59
CA ASP A 244 -8.37 13.91 -17.45
C ASP A 244 -8.65 12.44 -17.81
N TYR A 245 -9.70 12.16 -18.58
CA TYR A 245 -9.96 10.83 -19.12
C TYR A 245 -8.82 10.34 -20.02
N ALA A 246 -8.33 11.16 -20.95
CA ALA A 246 -7.20 10.80 -21.81
C ALA A 246 -5.93 10.47 -21.00
N LEU A 247 -5.67 11.22 -19.92
CA LEU A 247 -4.57 10.96 -18.99
C LEU A 247 -4.75 9.62 -18.26
N LEU A 248 -5.89 9.41 -17.60
CA LEU A 248 -6.18 8.16 -16.87
C LEU A 248 -6.19 6.94 -17.79
N LYS A 249 -6.76 7.08 -18.99
CA LYS A 249 -6.74 6.04 -20.02
C LYS A 249 -5.31 5.69 -20.43
N SER A 250 -4.46 6.69 -20.62
CA SER A 250 -3.05 6.48 -20.93
C SER A 250 -2.31 5.76 -19.79
N ILE A 251 -2.62 6.08 -18.53
CA ILE A 251 -2.08 5.34 -17.36
C ILE A 251 -2.55 3.87 -17.38
N SER A 252 -3.83 3.61 -17.69
CA SER A 252 -4.35 2.23 -17.74
C SER A 252 -3.67 1.36 -18.79
N GLU A 253 -3.22 1.96 -19.90
CA GLU A 253 -2.56 1.26 -21.00
C GLU A 253 -1.09 0.94 -20.71
N LEU A 254 -0.46 1.60 -19.72
CA LEU A 254 0.93 1.33 -19.32
C LEU A 254 1.08 0.01 -18.55
N LYS A 255 0.00 -0.57 -18.01
CA LYS A 255 -0.01 -1.90 -17.36
C LYS A 255 1.11 -2.13 -16.33
N GLY A 256 1.38 -1.11 -15.52
CA GLY A 256 2.39 -1.14 -14.46
C GLY A 256 3.81 -0.74 -14.89
N GLU A 257 4.01 -0.37 -16.16
CA GLU A 257 5.26 0.19 -16.63
C GLU A 257 5.56 1.53 -15.94
N VAL A 258 6.83 1.75 -15.62
CA VAL A 258 7.29 3.03 -15.11
C VAL A 258 7.14 4.10 -16.19
N PHE A 259 6.74 5.31 -15.79
CA PHE A 259 6.59 6.44 -16.70
C PHE A 259 7.00 7.76 -16.04
N ASP A 260 7.39 8.73 -16.87
CA ASP A 260 7.59 10.12 -16.48
C ASP A 260 6.51 11.01 -17.11
N LYS A 261 6.55 12.31 -16.79
CA LYS A 261 5.64 13.31 -17.37
C LYS A 261 5.69 13.28 -18.90
N LYS A 262 6.87 13.21 -19.50
CA LYS A 262 7.06 13.30 -20.96
C LYS A 262 6.40 12.13 -21.68
N LYS A 263 6.60 10.91 -21.19
CA LYS A 263 6.03 9.69 -21.73
C LYS A 263 4.51 9.70 -21.63
N LEU A 264 3.97 10.05 -20.46
CA LEU A 264 2.52 10.09 -20.26
C LEU A 264 1.86 11.19 -21.09
N LEU A 265 2.47 12.38 -21.18
CA LEU A 265 2.00 13.46 -22.04
C LEU A 265 1.94 13.03 -23.50
N LYS A 266 3.00 12.39 -24.02
CA LYS A 266 3.05 11.87 -25.40
C LYS A 266 1.93 10.86 -25.69
N LEU A 267 1.59 10.00 -24.72
CA LEU A 267 0.49 9.03 -24.87
C LEU A 267 -0.88 9.73 -24.84
N ALA A 268 -1.06 10.66 -23.91
CA ALA A 268 -2.33 11.36 -23.73
C ALA A 268 -2.63 12.32 -24.90
N SER A 269 -1.64 13.06 -25.40
CA SER A 269 -1.81 13.98 -26.55
C SER A 269 -2.26 13.27 -27.82
N LYS A 270 -1.95 11.98 -28.00
CA LYS A 270 -2.47 11.17 -29.12
C LYS A 270 -3.98 10.91 -29.02
N LYS A 271 -4.52 10.94 -27.79
CA LYS A 271 -5.94 10.67 -27.51
C LYS A 271 -6.76 11.96 -27.44
N TYR A 272 -6.16 13.01 -26.90
CA TYR A 272 -6.80 14.31 -26.71
C TYR A 272 -5.74 15.40 -26.68
N ASP A 273 -5.71 16.27 -27.69
CA ASP A 273 -4.79 17.40 -27.74
C ASP A 273 -5.51 18.68 -27.30
N ALA A 274 -5.03 19.31 -26.22
CA ALA A 274 -5.67 20.49 -25.65
C ALA A 274 -4.67 21.45 -24.99
N PRO A 275 -4.95 22.78 -25.00
CA PRO A 275 -4.02 23.82 -24.53
C PRO A 275 -3.59 23.74 -23.06
N GLN A 276 -4.23 22.90 -22.25
CA GLN A 276 -4.00 22.77 -20.81
C GLN A 276 -3.67 21.34 -20.36
N LEU A 277 -3.46 20.41 -21.29
CA LEU A 277 -3.23 19.01 -20.96
C LEU A 277 -1.99 18.83 -20.07
N GLU A 278 -0.93 19.59 -20.33
CA GLU A 278 0.30 19.52 -19.54
C GLU A 278 0.09 19.99 -18.08
N GLN A 279 -0.59 21.11 -17.88
CA GLN A 279 -0.90 21.61 -16.53
C GLN A 279 -1.81 20.63 -15.77
N ARG A 280 -2.79 20.05 -16.47
CA ARG A 280 -3.67 19.01 -15.90
C ARG A 280 -2.90 17.75 -15.53
N LEU A 281 -1.94 17.35 -16.36
CA LEU A 281 -1.04 16.24 -16.06
C LEU A 281 -0.22 16.52 -14.79
N SER A 282 0.42 17.68 -14.66
CA SER A 282 1.17 18.03 -13.44
C SER A 282 0.28 18.02 -12.19
N ASN A 283 -0.97 18.53 -12.29
CA ASN A 283 -1.95 18.46 -11.20
C ASN A 283 -2.35 17.01 -10.85
N LEU A 284 -2.50 16.15 -11.86
CA LEU A 284 -2.80 14.73 -11.66
C LEU A 284 -1.64 14.02 -10.98
N LEU A 285 -0.40 14.21 -11.45
CA LEU A 285 0.80 13.59 -10.86
C LEU A 285 1.00 13.99 -9.40
N ASN A 286 0.84 15.27 -9.07
CA ASN A 286 0.83 15.76 -7.69
C ASN A 286 -0.17 14.97 -6.82
N ARG A 287 -1.44 14.90 -7.25
CA ARG A 287 -2.48 14.18 -6.50
C ARG A 287 -2.16 12.71 -6.34
N LEU A 288 -1.76 12.01 -7.42
CA LEU A 288 -1.44 10.58 -7.36
C LEU A 288 -0.27 10.29 -6.40
N SER A 289 0.73 11.18 -6.37
CA SER A 289 1.88 11.10 -5.46
C SER A 289 1.47 11.25 -4.00
N LEU A 290 0.67 12.27 -3.70
CA LEU A 290 0.35 12.64 -2.32
C LEU A 290 -0.77 11.80 -1.71
N SER A 291 -1.53 11.05 -2.50
CA SER A 291 -2.64 10.19 -2.03
C SER A 291 -2.31 8.69 -2.08
N SER A 292 -1.04 8.33 -2.30
CA SER A 292 -0.56 6.95 -2.41
C SER A 292 -1.26 6.13 -3.51
N PHE A 293 -1.67 6.77 -4.61
CA PHE A 293 -2.20 6.08 -5.80
C PHE A 293 -1.08 5.62 -6.73
N SER A 294 0.02 6.38 -6.76
CA SER A 294 1.25 6.01 -7.47
C SER A 294 2.42 5.90 -6.51
N GLU A 295 3.33 5.00 -6.83
CA GLU A 295 4.69 5.03 -6.32
C GLU A 295 5.50 6.07 -7.10
N ILE A 296 6.40 6.78 -6.40
CA ILE A 296 7.25 7.84 -6.98
C ILE A 296 8.73 7.51 -6.80
N TRP A 297 9.53 7.85 -7.80
CA TRP A 297 10.96 7.60 -7.83
C TRP A 297 11.71 8.83 -8.34
N ASP A 298 12.68 9.31 -7.56
CA ASP A 298 13.67 10.28 -8.05
C ASP A 298 14.68 9.59 -8.98
N GLN A 299 15.16 8.41 -8.57
CA GLN A 299 16.09 7.59 -9.34
C GLN A 299 15.52 6.20 -9.55
N LEU A 300 15.61 5.71 -10.78
CA LEU A 300 15.23 4.34 -11.10
C LEU A 300 16.33 3.35 -10.72
N PRO A 301 15.98 2.10 -10.40
CA PRO A 301 16.96 1.03 -10.21
C PRO A 301 17.84 0.86 -11.45
N SER A 302 19.11 0.51 -11.23
CA SER A 302 20.06 0.22 -12.32
C SER A 302 19.64 -0.96 -13.18
N GLU A 303 18.94 -1.93 -12.59
CA GLU A 303 18.36 -3.08 -13.28
C GLU A 303 16.85 -3.00 -13.19
N SER A 304 16.20 -2.93 -14.35
CA SER A 304 14.74 -2.88 -14.43
C SER A 304 14.18 -4.28 -14.73
N PRO A 305 13.10 -4.67 -14.05
CA PRO A 305 12.35 -5.88 -14.41
C PRO A 305 11.79 -5.78 -15.84
N ILE A 306 11.46 -6.93 -16.43
CA ILE A 306 10.75 -6.95 -17.71
C ILE A 306 9.26 -6.64 -17.55
N PHE A 307 8.69 -6.04 -18.60
CA PHE A 307 7.27 -5.67 -18.63
C PHE A 307 6.39 -6.69 -19.35
N GLU A 308 7.00 -7.64 -20.07
CA GLU A 308 6.34 -8.74 -20.77
C GLU A 308 7.01 -10.05 -20.37
N VAL A 309 6.23 -11.13 -20.26
CA VAL A 309 6.76 -12.46 -19.94
C VAL A 309 7.44 -13.05 -21.18
N GLU A 310 8.72 -13.36 -21.08
CA GLU A 310 9.48 -14.03 -22.14
C GLU A 310 9.18 -15.55 -22.19
N GLU A 311 9.45 -16.19 -23.33
CA GLU A 311 9.27 -17.64 -23.49
C GLU A 311 10.13 -18.45 -22.51
N ARG A 312 11.31 -17.92 -22.17
CA ARG A 312 12.21 -18.45 -21.15
C ARG A 312 12.35 -17.45 -20.01
N PRO A 313 11.42 -17.47 -19.03
CA PRO A 313 11.41 -16.46 -17.98
C PRO A 313 12.64 -16.59 -17.08
N TYR A 314 13.22 -15.45 -16.71
CA TYR A 314 14.42 -15.37 -15.89
C TYR A 314 14.19 -14.58 -14.62
N MET A 315 14.57 -15.17 -13.49
CA MET A 315 14.69 -14.56 -12.17
C MET A 315 16.16 -14.67 -11.73
N PRO A 316 16.79 -13.57 -11.26
CA PRO A 316 18.18 -13.56 -10.82
C PRO A 316 18.49 -14.71 -9.87
N GLU A 317 19.64 -15.35 -10.08
CA GLU A 317 20.06 -16.52 -9.29
C GLU A 317 20.08 -16.24 -7.79
N LEU A 318 20.55 -15.04 -7.39
CA LEU A 318 20.55 -14.62 -6.00
C LEU A 318 19.14 -14.63 -5.39
N MET A 319 18.12 -14.19 -6.13
CA MET A 319 16.74 -14.21 -5.67
C MET A 319 16.25 -15.65 -5.51
N ARG A 320 16.46 -16.51 -6.52
CA ARG A 320 16.08 -17.93 -6.46
C ARG A 320 16.73 -18.65 -5.28
N ARG A 321 18.05 -18.48 -5.07
CA ARG A 321 18.78 -19.05 -3.93
C ARG A 321 18.27 -18.51 -2.58
N PHE A 322 18.05 -17.20 -2.48
CA PHE A 322 17.50 -16.60 -1.26
C PHE A 322 16.11 -17.17 -0.93
N TYR A 323 15.28 -17.40 -1.94
CA TYR A 323 13.99 -18.07 -1.77
C TYR A 323 14.13 -19.51 -1.30
N GLN A 324 15.07 -20.28 -1.84
CA GLN A 324 15.32 -21.66 -1.40
C GLN A 324 15.73 -21.72 0.07
N GLU A 325 16.53 -20.75 0.54
CA GLU A 325 17.00 -20.71 1.92
C GLU A 325 15.92 -20.21 2.90
N THR A 326 15.10 -19.24 2.49
CA THR A 326 14.22 -18.51 3.41
C THR A 326 12.74 -18.78 3.22
N GLY A 327 12.32 -19.28 2.05
CA GLY A 327 10.91 -19.36 1.65
C GLY A 327 10.27 -18.00 1.35
N HIS A 328 11.05 -16.93 1.28
CA HIS A 328 10.58 -15.56 1.07
C HIS A 328 11.29 -14.90 -0.12
N LEU A 329 10.56 -14.04 -0.84
CA LEU A 329 11.15 -13.11 -1.80
C LEU A 329 10.66 -11.71 -1.49
N SER A 330 11.56 -10.75 -1.65
CA SER A 330 11.21 -9.34 -1.77
C SER A 330 11.61 -8.86 -3.16
N ASN A 331 10.75 -8.10 -3.81
CA ASN A 331 11.08 -7.50 -5.08
C ASN A 331 12.06 -6.31 -4.91
N TYR A 332 12.49 -5.71 -6.01
CA TYR A 332 13.41 -4.57 -5.96
C TYR A 332 12.83 -3.34 -5.22
N ARG A 333 11.52 -3.29 -5.03
CA ARG A 333 10.80 -2.27 -4.25
C ARG A 333 10.77 -2.58 -2.74
N HIS A 334 11.49 -3.62 -2.31
CA HIS A 334 11.50 -4.12 -0.94
C HIS A 334 10.13 -4.59 -0.44
N ASN A 335 9.22 -4.96 -1.34
CA ASN A 335 7.93 -5.53 -0.99
C ASN A 335 8.02 -7.05 -0.95
N THR A 336 7.61 -7.65 0.17
CA THR A 336 7.53 -9.11 0.31
C THR A 336 6.41 -9.68 -0.55
N VAL A 337 6.75 -10.64 -1.40
CA VAL A 337 5.80 -11.30 -2.30
C VAL A 337 5.40 -12.64 -1.72
N HIS A 338 4.09 -12.89 -1.66
CA HIS A 338 3.53 -14.13 -1.13
C HIS A 338 3.18 -15.07 -2.28
N PHE A 339 3.62 -16.33 -2.17
CA PHE A 339 3.42 -17.33 -3.21
C PHE A 339 2.47 -18.45 -2.78
N ASN A 340 1.61 -18.87 -3.70
CA ASN A 340 0.83 -20.10 -3.61
C ASN A 340 1.67 -21.31 -4.06
N ILE A 341 1.15 -22.53 -3.85
CA ILE A 341 1.89 -23.75 -4.16
C ILE A 341 2.36 -23.84 -5.63
N ILE A 342 1.58 -23.37 -6.59
CA ILE A 342 1.94 -23.40 -8.02
C ILE A 342 3.17 -22.53 -8.28
N GLN A 343 3.15 -21.30 -7.77
CA GLN A 343 4.25 -20.35 -7.93
C GLN A 343 5.53 -20.90 -7.30
N LYS A 344 5.43 -21.51 -6.12
CA LYS A 344 6.58 -22.11 -5.42
C LYS A 344 7.26 -23.22 -6.24
N GLU A 345 6.49 -24.01 -6.98
CA GLU A 345 7.01 -25.16 -7.75
C GLU A 345 7.83 -24.76 -8.99
N VAL A 346 7.68 -23.52 -9.47
CA VAL A 346 8.34 -23.06 -10.71
C VAL A 346 9.48 -22.07 -10.48
N ILE A 347 9.60 -21.45 -9.30
CA ILE A 347 10.62 -20.41 -9.01
C ILE A 347 12.04 -20.89 -9.36
N ASP A 348 12.38 -22.12 -8.99
CA ASP A 348 13.72 -22.67 -9.21
C ASP A 348 14.07 -22.81 -10.69
N LEU A 349 13.07 -22.94 -11.56
CA LEU A 349 13.24 -23.11 -13.00
C LEU A 349 13.16 -21.78 -13.77
N LEU A 350 12.99 -20.65 -13.09
CA LEU A 350 13.04 -19.32 -13.72
C LEU A 350 14.51 -18.90 -13.95
N ASP A 351 15.27 -19.69 -14.68
CA ASP A 351 16.69 -19.48 -14.97
C ASP A 351 16.97 -18.98 -16.39
N GLY A 352 15.91 -18.74 -17.17
CA GLY A 352 15.98 -18.37 -18.58
C GLY A 352 16.62 -19.45 -19.48
N GLU A 353 16.80 -20.67 -18.98
CA GLU A 353 17.08 -21.86 -19.78
C GLU A 353 15.79 -22.65 -20.03
N HIS A 354 14.95 -22.77 -19.00
CA HIS A 354 13.68 -23.47 -19.09
C HIS A 354 12.62 -22.63 -19.80
N ASP A 355 11.97 -23.21 -20.81
CA ASP A 355 10.82 -22.61 -21.47
C ASP A 355 9.50 -22.90 -20.73
N GLN A 356 8.43 -22.21 -21.13
CA GLN A 356 7.12 -22.36 -20.48
C GLN A 356 6.57 -23.80 -20.60
N ALA A 357 6.93 -24.56 -21.63
CA ALA A 357 6.53 -25.96 -21.76
C ALA A 357 7.22 -26.84 -20.71
N GLN A 358 8.49 -26.60 -20.42
CA GLN A 358 9.24 -27.28 -19.35
C GLN A 358 8.73 -26.90 -17.96
N LEU A 359 8.36 -25.62 -17.74
CA LEU A 359 7.71 -25.20 -16.49
C LEU A 359 6.36 -25.91 -16.27
N LYS A 360 5.57 -26.07 -17.34
CA LYS A 360 4.32 -26.83 -17.27
C LYS A 360 4.56 -28.31 -16.97
N ALA A 361 5.58 -28.92 -17.59
CA ALA A 361 5.95 -30.31 -17.30
C ALA A 361 6.31 -30.49 -15.81
N ARG A 362 7.04 -29.52 -15.22
CA ARG A 362 7.32 -29.51 -13.78
C ARG A 362 6.05 -29.51 -12.92
N LEU A 363 5.04 -28.71 -13.30
CA LEU A 363 3.76 -28.69 -12.58
C LEU A 363 2.99 -30.01 -12.72
N LEU A 364 3.05 -30.65 -13.89
CA LEU A 364 2.45 -31.96 -14.12
C LEU A 364 3.12 -33.04 -13.25
N ASP A 365 4.44 -33.01 -13.12
CA ASP A 365 5.18 -33.93 -12.25
C ASP A 365 4.83 -33.68 -10.77
N ALA A 366 4.78 -32.42 -10.33
CA ALA A 366 4.34 -32.07 -8.99
C ALA A 366 2.89 -32.49 -8.69
N LEU A 367 2.00 -32.51 -9.69
CA LEU A 367 0.66 -33.07 -9.55
C LEU A 367 0.68 -34.61 -9.38
N LYS A 368 1.45 -35.32 -10.21
CA LYS A 368 1.60 -36.79 -10.12
C LYS A 368 2.21 -37.23 -8.79
N GLU A 369 3.15 -36.46 -8.26
CA GLU A 369 3.80 -36.68 -6.97
C GLU A 369 2.93 -36.24 -5.77
N GLY A 370 1.77 -35.62 -6.03
CA GLY A 370 0.83 -35.19 -4.99
C GLY A 370 1.23 -33.92 -4.23
N ARG A 371 2.27 -33.20 -4.68
CA ARG A 371 2.66 -31.87 -4.15
C ARG A 371 1.64 -30.79 -4.51
N ILE A 372 1.05 -30.89 -5.70
CA ILE A 372 -0.07 -30.05 -6.14
C ILE A 372 -1.36 -30.88 -6.14
N ARG A 373 -2.50 -30.24 -5.84
CA ARG A 373 -3.83 -30.80 -6.05
C ARG A 373 -4.71 -29.77 -6.74
N LEU A 374 -5.41 -30.18 -7.80
CA LEU A 374 -6.33 -29.34 -8.55
C LEU A 374 -7.77 -29.74 -8.23
N PHE A 375 -8.59 -28.75 -7.91
CA PHE A 375 -10.00 -28.95 -7.58
C PHE A 375 -10.89 -28.10 -8.49
N ASN A 376 -12.09 -28.60 -8.77
CA ASN A 376 -13.15 -27.82 -9.39
C ASN A 376 -13.84 -26.91 -8.34
N ASN A 377 -14.80 -26.09 -8.79
CA ASN A 377 -15.55 -25.17 -7.93
C ASN A 377 -16.35 -25.87 -6.80
N ASN A 378 -16.56 -27.19 -6.90
CA ASN A 378 -17.25 -28.01 -5.89
C ASN A 378 -16.26 -28.73 -4.97
N ASN A 379 -14.98 -28.32 -4.94
CA ASN A 379 -13.90 -28.95 -4.17
C ASN A 379 -13.66 -30.43 -4.50
N GLN A 380 -14.05 -30.90 -5.69
CA GLN A 380 -13.75 -32.25 -6.15
C GLN A 380 -12.49 -32.25 -7.04
N PRO A 381 -11.71 -33.34 -7.07
CA PRO A 381 -10.55 -33.46 -7.96
C PRO A 381 -10.94 -33.13 -9.41
N LEU A 382 -10.08 -32.36 -10.07
CA LEU A 382 -10.32 -31.96 -11.45
C LEU A 382 -10.25 -33.19 -12.40
N PRO A 383 -11.19 -33.35 -13.35
CA PRO A 383 -11.14 -34.43 -14.35
C PRO A 383 -9.86 -34.37 -15.19
N GLU A 384 -9.31 -35.54 -15.56
CA GLU A 384 -8.03 -35.67 -16.27
C GLU A 384 -7.97 -34.85 -17.56
N GLU A 385 -9.06 -34.84 -18.33
CA GLU A 385 -9.21 -34.07 -19.58
C GLU A 385 -9.08 -32.55 -19.41
N ARG A 386 -9.29 -32.03 -18.19
CA ARG A 386 -9.19 -30.59 -17.87
C ARG A 386 -7.87 -30.21 -17.20
N VAL A 387 -7.04 -31.18 -16.84
CA VAL A 387 -5.78 -30.94 -16.11
C VAL A 387 -4.83 -30.10 -16.93
N ASP A 388 -4.67 -30.42 -18.22
CA ASP A 388 -3.72 -29.72 -19.09
C ASP A 388 -4.04 -28.22 -19.20
N ASP A 389 -5.30 -27.89 -19.50
CA ASP A 389 -5.79 -26.52 -19.59
C ASP A 389 -5.69 -25.77 -18.26
N ALA A 390 -5.98 -26.45 -17.14
CA ALA A 390 -5.85 -25.86 -15.82
C ALA A 390 -4.39 -25.52 -15.49
N LEU A 391 -3.45 -26.42 -15.79
CA LEU A 391 -2.02 -26.17 -15.60
C LEU A 391 -1.52 -25.03 -16.49
N ASN A 392 -1.94 -24.96 -17.75
CA ASN A 392 -1.63 -23.83 -18.65
C ASN A 392 -2.13 -22.51 -18.06
N SER A 393 -3.37 -22.49 -17.59
CA SER A 393 -4.00 -21.30 -16.99
C SER A 393 -3.27 -20.86 -15.72
N HIS A 394 -2.97 -21.79 -14.82
CA HIS A 394 -2.27 -21.50 -13.57
C HIS A 394 -0.81 -21.07 -13.80
N LEU A 395 -0.10 -21.67 -14.76
CA LEU A 395 1.25 -21.23 -15.13
C LEU A 395 1.23 -19.80 -15.66
N ARG A 396 0.30 -19.47 -16.56
CA ARG A 396 0.14 -18.10 -17.08
C ARG A 396 -0.11 -17.10 -15.95
N GLN A 397 -0.99 -17.44 -15.00
CA GLN A 397 -1.26 -16.60 -13.83
C GLN A 397 -0.04 -16.46 -12.92
N ALA A 398 0.75 -17.52 -12.74
CA ALA A 398 1.98 -17.47 -11.94
C ALA A 398 3.03 -16.55 -12.58
N LEU A 399 3.28 -16.68 -13.89
CA LEU A 399 4.22 -15.83 -14.63
C LEU A 399 3.78 -14.36 -14.62
N GLU A 400 2.49 -14.10 -14.80
CA GLU A 400 1.94 -12.75 -14.72
C GLU A 400 2.07 -12.16 -13.31
N LEU A 401 1.90 -12.97 -12.26
CA LEU A 401 2.15 -12.53 -10.88
C LEU A 401 3.62 -12.16 -10.67
N PHE A 402 4.57 -12.97 -11.16
CA PHE A 402 6.00 -12.63 -11.05
C PHE A 402 6.33 -11.35 -11.81
N ARG A 403 5.77 -11.15 -13.00
CA ARG A 403 5.91 -9.92 -13.81
C ARG A 403 5.37 -8.70 -13.07
N LEU A 404 4.12 -8.76 -12.60
CA LEU A 404 3.46 -7.66 -11.87
C LEU A 404 4.19 -7.31 -10.57
N ASN A 405 4.80 -8.29 -9.91
CA ASN A 405 5.61 -8.07 -8.72
C ASN A 405 7.07 -7.75 -9.03
N SER A 406 7.44 -7.60 -10.31
CA SER A 406 8.79 -7.24 -10.76
C SER A 406 9.87 -8.20 -10.27
N LEU A 407 9.61 -9.49 -10.48
CA LEU A 407 10.51 -10.59 -10.15
C LEU A 407 11.15 -11.23 -11.39
N LEU A 408 10.76 -10.78 -12.59
CA LEU A 408 11.30 -11.26 -13.87
C LEU A 408 12.19 -10.20 -14.50
N TYR A 409 13.32 -10.63 -15.07
CA TYR A 409 14.39 -9.78 -15.59
C TYR A 409 14.88 -10.31 -16.94
N LYS A 410 15.57 -9.46 -17.70
CA LYS A 410 16.30 -9.94 -18.88
C LYS A 410 17.49 -10.77 -18.41
N LYS A 411 17.69 -11.92 -19.05
CA LYS A 411 18.85 -12.75 -18.77
C LYS A 411 20.15 -12.03 -19.16
N PRO A 412 21.16 -11.97 -18.28
CA PRO A 412 22.49 -11.49 -18.66
C PRO A 412 23.07 -12.34 -19.78
N VAL A 413 23.70 -11.71 -20.78
CA VAL A 413 24.37 -12.36 -21.91
C VAL A 413 25.69 -12.97 -21.49
#